data_AF-A0A2N5F6H1-F1
#
_entry.id   AF-A0A2N5F6H1-F1
#
_cell.length_a   1.000
_cell.length_b   1.000
_cell.length_c   1.000
_cell.angle_alpha   90.00
_cell.angle_beta   90.00
_cell.angle_gamma   90.00
#
_symmetry.space_group_name_H-M   'P 1'
#
loop_
_entity.id
_entity.type
_entity.pdbx_description
1 polymer ?
#
loop_
_entity_poly.entity_id
_entity_poly.type
_entity_poly.pdbx_seq_one_letter_code
_entity_poly.pdbx_strand_id
1 'polypeptide(L)'
;MDTTLRIAMLVEEGKQRIISSGDWLIAAELSELTAQTVDELKTRVYSLMGEGRIFAINYEGVDYLPTYAFDANGGYQPVPVLKAVIEILATRKDAWGMAFWFGSSNSYLGGRQPKEVIRIDPGIVLYAASDEVRGIFHG
;
A
#
# COMPACT_ATOMS: atom_id res chain seq x y z
N MET A 1 30.81 11.10 -9.68
CA MET A 1 29.55 10.32 -9.66
C MET A 1 28.42 11.32 -9.72
N ASP A 2 27.57 11.23 -10.73
CA ASP A 2 26.50 12.20 -11.02
C ASP A 2 25.40 12.16 -9.95
N THR A 3 24.91 13.32 -9.51
CA THR A 3 23.88 13.42 -8.46
C THR A 3 22.57 12.74 -8.85
N THR A 4 22.22 12.75 -10.13
CA THR A 4 21.03 12.08 -10.68
C THR A 4 21.15 10.57 -10.55
N LEU A 5 22.34 10.02 -10.89
CA LEU A 5 22.61 8.59 -10.73
C LEU A 5 22.50 8.17 -9.25
N ARG A 6 23.01 8.98 -8.33
CA ARG A 6 22.92 8.70 -6.89
C ARG A 6 21.47 8.69 -6.40
N ILE A 7 20.66 9.66 -6.81
CA ILE A 7 19.24 9.72 -6.44
C ILE A 7 18.48 8.51 -7.00
N ALA A 8 18.72 8.16 -8.27
CA ALA A 8 18.09 7.01 -8.89
C ALA A 8 18.42 5.69 -8.15
N MET A 9 19.68 5.49 -7.75
CA MET A 9 20.08 4.33 -6.96
C MET A 9 19.38 4.30 -5.60
N LEU A 10 19.31 5.43 -4.89
CA LEU A 10 18.63 5.50 -3.59
C LEU A 10 17.14 5.19 -3.69
N VAL A 11 16.49 5.65 -4.76
CA VAL A 11 15.07 5.34 -5.02
C VAL A 11 14.90 3.84 -5.29
N GLU A 12 15.76 3.25 -6.13
CA GLU A 12 15.67 1.82 -6.45
C GLU A 12 15.93 0.94 -5.22
N GLU A 13 16.93 1.27 -4.41
CA GLU A 13 17.16 0.60 -3.12
C GLU A 13 15.95 0.72 -2.19
N GLY A 14 15.29 1.88 -2.16
CA GLY A 14 14.06 2.09 -1.42
C GLY A 14 12.94 1.17 -1.89
N LYS A 15 12.74 1.06 -3.21
CA LYS A 15 11.73 0.19 -3.83
C LYS A 15 11.99 -1.28 -3.51
N GLN A 16 13.25 -1.71 -3.63
CA GLN A 16 13.69 -3.05 -3.28
C GLN A 16 13.40 -3.40 -1.81
N ARG A 17 13.69 -2.47 -0.88
CA ARG A 17 13.36 -2.67 0.55
C ARG A 17 11.86 -2.82 0.79
N ILE A 18 11.03 -2.03 0.09
CA ILE A 18 9.57 -2.14 0.19
C ILE A 18 9.09 -3.49 -0.32
N ILE A 19 9.51 -3.94 -1.50
CA ILE A 19 9.10 -5.25 -2.04
C ILE A 19 9.57 -6.40 -1.14
N SER A 20 10.78 -6.28 -0.59
CA SER A 20 11.37 -7.31 0.28
C SER A 20 10.83 -7.30 1.72
N SER A 21 9.90 -6.40 2.05
CA SER A 21 9.38 -6.25 3.42
C SER A 21 8.50 -7.41 3.89
N GLY A 22 8.00 -8.24 2.98
CA GLY A 22 7.01 -9.28 3.28
C GLY A 22 5.57 -8.76 3.37
N ASP A 23 5.35 -7.47 3.10
CA ASP A 23 4.01 -6.85 3.11
C ASP A 23 3.31 -6.87 1.75
N TRP A 24 3.84 -7.63 0.79
CA TRP A 24 3.38 -7.62 -0.60
C TRP A 24 3.15 -9.04 -1.10
N LEU A 25 2.05 -9.23 -1.82
CA LEU A 25 1.64 -10.51 -2.40
C LEU A 25 1.30 -10.32 -3.88
N ILE A 26 1.64 -11.31 -4.69
CA ILE A 26 1.13 -11.41 -6.07
C ILE A 26 -0.20 -12.17 -6.08
N ALA A 27 -0.98 -12.04 -7.16
CA ALA A 27 -2.26 -12.73 -7.29
C ALA A 27 -2.14 -14.26 -7.16
N ALA A 28 -1.01 -14.86 -7.57
CA ALA A 28 -0.78 -16.30 -7.38
C ALA A 28 -0.71 -16.70 -5.89
N GLU A 29 0.04 -15.95 -5.08
CA GLU A 29 0.16 -16.22 -3.63
C GLU A 29 -1.19 -16.02 -2.92
N LEU A 30 -1.94 -14.98 -3.28
CA LEU A 30 -3.27 -14.76 -2.72
C LEU A 30 -4.29 -15.84 -3.17
N SER A 31 -4.08 -16.49 -4.32
CA SER A 31 -4.91 -17.62 -4.78
C SER A 31 -4.70 -18.84 -3.89
N GLU A 32 -3.43 -19.16 -3.55
CA GLU A 32 -3.09 -20.23 -2.61
C GLU A 32 -3.71 -20.01 -1.22
N LEU A 33 -3.78 -18.76 -0.77
CA LEU A 33 -4.33 -18.39 0.54
C LEU A 33 -5.87 -18.42 0.59
N THR A 34 -6.56 -18.33 -0.54
CA THR A 34 -8.03 -18.20 -0.60
C THR A 34 -8.75 -19.39 -1.23
N ALA A 35 -8.01 -20.42 -1.66
CA ALA A 35 -8.54 -21.57 -2.40
C ALA A 35 -9.36 -21.21 -3.65
N GLN A 36 -9.14 -20.01 -4.20
CA GLN A 36 -9.72 -19.54 -5.47
C GLN A 36 -8.73 -19.79 -6.60
N THR A 37 -9.22 -19.90 -7.83
CA THR A 37 -8.33 -19.95 -9.00
C THR A 37 -7.67 -18.59 -9.24
N VAL A 38 -6.51 -18.60 -9.91
CA VAL A 38 -5.77 -17.37 -10.24
C VAL A 38 -6.61 -16.42 -11.12
N ASP A 39 -7.42 -16.95 -12.05
CA ASP A 39 -8.26 -16.13 -12.95
C ASP A 39 -9.42 -15.45 -12.21
N GLU A 40 -10.12 -16.17 -11.32
CA GLU A 40 -11.17 -15.60 -10.47
C GLU A 40 -10.59 -14.49 -9.59
N LEU A 41 -9.42 -14.75 -9.01
CA LEU A 41 -8.78 -13.81 -8.13
C LEU A 41 -8.26 -12.57 -8.87
N LYS A 42 -7.66 -12.73 -10.06
CA LYS A 42 -7.27 -11.60 -10.91
C LYS A 42 -8.48 -10.72 -11.22
N THR A 43 -9.60 -11.32 -11.61
CA THR A 43 -10.84 -10.59 -11.89
C THR A 43 -11.30 -9.79 -10.67
N ARG A 44 -11.31 -10.41 -9.49
CA ARG A 44 -11.65 -9.74 -8.23
C ARG A 44 -10.68 -8.60 -7.92
N VAL A 45 -9.38 -8.84 -8.01
CA VAL A 45 -8.33 -7.84 -7.73
C VAL A 45 -8.45 -6.64 -8.67
N TYR A 46 -8.63 -6.86 -9.97
CA TYR A 46 -8.83 -5.77 -10.93
C TYR A 46 -10.10 -4.96 -10.65
N SER A 47 -11.21 -5.61 -10.25
CA SER A 47 -12.42 -4.91 -9.81
C SER A 47 -12.14 -4.03 -8.58
N LEU A 48 -11.47 -4.59 -7.56
CA LEU A 48 -11.15 -3.86 -6.33
C LEU A 48 -10.21 -2.67 -6.59
N MET A 49 -9.24 -2.82 -7.50
CA MET A 49 -8.38 -1.72 -7.93
C MET A 49 -9.16 -0.65 -8.70
N GLY A 50 -10.05 -1.04 -9.61
CA GLY A 50 -10.93 -0.12 -10.33
C GLY A 50 -11.89 0.65 -9.41
N GLU A 51 -12.31 0.03 -8.30
CA GLU A 51 -13.13 0.64 -7.25
C GLU A 51 -12.32 1.50 -6.24
N GLY A 52 -10.99 1.52 -6.36
CA GLY A 52 -10.08 2.20 -5.43
C GLY A 52 -10.01 1.56 -4.04
N ARG A 53 -10.50 0.32 -3.87
CA ARG A 53 -10.55 -0.38 -2.57
C ARG A 53 -9.20 -0.97 -2.16
N ILE A 54 -8.36 -1.26 -3.14
CA ILE A 54 -6.96 -1.67 -2.97
C ILE A 54 -6.12 -0.93 -4.02
N PHE A 55 -4.81 -0.98 -3.88
CA PHE A 55 -3.87 -0.54 -4.90
C PHE A 55 -2.83 -1.63 -5.14
N ALA A 56 -2.09 -1.53 -6.25
CA ALA A 56 -0.96 -2.40 -6.54
C ALA A 56 0.27 -1.56 -6.86
N ILE A 57 1.44 -2.09 -6.50
CA ILE A 57 2.71 -1.61 -7.01
C ILE A 57 3.11 -2.47 -8.20
N ASN A 58 3.38 -1.84 -9.34
CA ASN A 58 4.06 -2.53 -10.43
C ASN A 58 5.57 -2.50 -10.19
N TYR A 59 6.18 -3.68 -10.07
CA TYR A 59 7.62 -3.86 -9.97
C TYR A 59 8.08 -4.97 -10.91
N GLU A 60 9.02 -4.67 -11.80
CA GLU A 60 9.53 -5.59 -12.83
C GLU A 60 8.43 -6.28 -13.66
N GLY A 61 7.33 -5.57 -13.93
CA GLY A 61 6.19 -6.09 -14.70
C GLY A 61 5.20 -6.94 -13.91
N VAL A 62 5.39 -7.07 -12.60
CA VAL A 62 4.52 -7.82 -11.70
C VAL A 62 3.77 -6.86 -10.77
N ASP A 63 2.45 -7.08 -10.63
CA ASP A 63 1.61 -6.31 -9.72
C ASP A 63 1.63 -6.93 -8.32
N TYR A 64 2.17 -6.18 -7.37
CA TYR A 64 2.26 -6.51 -5.96
C TYR A 64 1.14 -5.82 -5.18
N LEU A 65 0.35 -6.62 -4.48
CA LEU A 65 -0.79 -6.22 -3.67
C LEU A 65 -0.37 -6.14 -2.19
N PRO A 66 -0.79 -5.12 -1.44
CA PRO A 66 -0.43 -5.02 -0.04
C PRO A 66 -1.17 -6.07 0.79
N THR A 67 -0.46 -6.81 1.63
CA THR A 67 -1.03 -7.83 2.55
C THR A 67 -2.03 -7.19 3.50
N TYR A 68 -1.70 -6.01 4.04
CA TYR A 68 -2.53 -5.23 4.95
C TYR A 68 -3.81 -4.68 4.32
N ALA A 69 -3.97 -4.80 2.99
CA ALA A 69 -5.24 -4.51 2.34
C ALA A 69 -6.29 -5.59 2.58
N PHE A 70 -5.90 -6.81 2.97
CA PHE A 70 -6.80 -7.94 3.14
C PHE A 70 -6.88 -8.39 4.59
N ASP A 71 -8.09 -8.68 5.07
CA ASP A 71 -8.30 -9.27 6.37
C ASP A 71 -8.18 -10.80 6.30
N ALA A 72 -7.01 -11.34 6.68
CA ALA A 72 -6.76 -12.78 6.70
C ALA A 72 -7.75 -13.55 7.59
N ASN A 73 -8.29 -12.92 8.65
CA ASN A 73 -9.30 -13.54 9.52
C ASN A 73 -10.72 -13.42 8.96
N GLY A 74 -10.94 -12.50 8.03
CA GLY A 74 -12.23 -12.19 7.40
C GLY A 74 -12.37 -12.79 6.00
N GLY A 75 -11.64 -13.86 5.69
CA GLY A 75 -11.68 -14.49 4.36
C GLY A 75 -11.04 -13.65 3.26
N TYR A 76 -9.99 -12.89 3.60
CA TYR A 76 -9.26 -12.00 2.68
C TYR A 76 -10.18 -10.97 2.01
N GLN A 77 -11.15 -10.43 2.76
CA GLN A 77 -11.93 -9.28 2.32
C GLN A 77 -11.10 -8.01 2.47
N PRO A 78 -11.24 -7.04 1.55
CA PRO A 78 -10.47 -5.80 1.63
C PRO A 78 -10.89 -4.97 2.84
N VAL A 79 -9.91 -4.37 3.53
CA VAL A 79 -10.12 -3.53 4.70
C VAL A 79 -10.94 -2.29 4.31
N PRO A 80 -12.14 -2.07 4.88
CA PRO A 80 -13.05 -1.03 4.39
C PRO A 80 -12.48 0.40 4.41
N VAL A 81 -11.73 0.76 5.46
CA VAL A 81 -11.14 2.10 5.58
C VAL A 81 -10.07 2.38 4.52
N LEU A 82 -9.45 1.33 3.96
CA LEU A 82 -8.33 1.49 3.03
C LEU A 82 -8.73 2.30 1.80
N LYS A 83 -9.96 2.14 1.31
CA LYS A 83 -10.49 2.92 0.19
C LYS A 83 -10.37 4.43 0.46
N ALA A 84 -10.86 4.90 1.60
CA ALA A 84 -10.83 6.32 1.94
C ALA A 84 -9.38 6.83 2.12
N VAL A 85 -8.49 6.00 2.68
CA VAL A 85 -7.06 6.33 2.78
C VAL A 85 -6.41 6.45 1.39
N ILE A 86 -6.69 5.52 0.48
CA ILE A 86 -6.23 5.57 -0.91
C ILE A 86 -6.75 6.83 -1.59
N GLU A 87 -8.04 7.14 -1.49
CA GLU A 87 -8.64 8.33 -2.10
C GLU A 87 -7.96 9.62 -1.63
N ILE A 88 -7.63 9.73 -0.34
CA ILE A 88 -6.89 10.87 0.20
C ILE A 88 -5.48 10.92 -0.37
N LEU A 89 -4.70 9.85 -0.22
CA LEU A 89 -3.29 9.84 -0.61
C LEU A 89 -3.09 9.98 -2.12
N ALA A 90 -3.98 9.40 -2.93
CA ALA A 90 -3.93 9.44 -4.39
C ALA A 90 -4.03 10.86 -4.96
N THR A 91 -4.48 11.84 -4.16
CA THR A 91 -4.45 13.26 -4.56
C THR A 91 -3.02 13.80 -4.75
N ARG A 92 -2.00 13.15 -4.14
CA ARG A 92 -0.60 13.61 -4.17
C ARG A 92 0.44 12.51 -4.32
N LYS A 93 0.08 11.24 -4.13
CA LYS A 93 1.01 10.10 -4.15
C LYS A 93 0.55 9.06 -5.15
N ASP A 94 1.51 8.51 -5.89
CA ASP A 94 1.31 7.31 -6.69
C ASP A 94 1.38 6.05 -5.80
N ALA A 95 1.25 4.87 -6.42
CA ALA A 95 1.28 3.60 -5.70
C ALA A 95 2.56 3.40 -4.88
N TRP A 96 3.72 3.80 -5.43
CA TRP A 96 4.99 3.74 -4.71
C TRP A 96 5.03 4.72 -3.54
N GLY A 97 4.58 5.96 -3.73
CA GLY A 97 4.48 6.95 -2.67
C GLY A 97 3.56 6.49 -1.53
N MET A 98 2.43 5.86 -1.86
CA MET A 98 1.54 5.25 -0.86
C MET A 98 2.25 4.11 -0.12
N ALA A 99 2.96 3.25 -0.83
CA ALA A 99 3.71 2.14 -0.23
C ALA A 99 4.79 2.62 0.75
N PHE A 100 5.57 3.63 0.36
CA PHE A 100 6.55 4.25 1.25
C PHE A 100 5.87 4.87 2.47
N TRP A 101 4.74 5.54 2.30
CA TRP A 101 3.99 6.13 3.41
C TRP A 101 3.48 5.06 4.39
N PHE A 102 2.87 3.99 3.88
CA PHE A 102 2.40 2.87 4.71
C PHE A 102 3.53 2.12 5.44
N GLY A 103 4.71 2.07 4.83
CA GLY A 103 5.91 1.45 5.40
C GLY A 103 6.77 2.37 6.27
N SER A 104 6.42 3.65 6.39
CA SER A 104 7.21 4.63 7.17
C SER A 104 6.61 4.85 8.55
N SER A 105 7.47 5.15 9.52
CA SER A 105 7.02 5.62 10.83
C SER A 105 6.23 6.93 10.69
N ASN A 106 5.05 6.98 11.31
CA ASN A 106 4.18 8.14 11.26
C ASN A 106 4.07 8.78 12.66
N SER A 107 4.37 10.08 12.77
CA SER A 107 4.38 10.80 14.05
C SER A 107 3.00 10.87 14.71
N TYR A 108 1.93 10.98 13.95
CA TYR A 108 0.55 10.96 14.46
C TYR A 108 0.14 9.59 14.99
N LEU A 109 0.84 8.54 14.57
CA LEU A 109 0.63 7.16 15.02
C LEU A 109 1.61 6.75 16.13
N GLY A 110 2.24 7.73 16.81
CA GLY A 110 3.23 7.47 17.86
C GLY A 110 4.50 6.80 17.33
N GLY A 111 4.87 7.04 16.08
CA GLY A 111 6.04 6.44 15.42
C GLY A 111 5.78 5.07 14.79
N ARG A 112 4.56 4.53 14.92
CA ARG A 112 4.16 3.27 14.29
C ARG A 112 3.92 3.45 12.79
N GLN A 113 3.96 2.36 12.05
CA GLN A 113 3.69 2.38 10.62
C GLN A 113 2.18 2.32 10.36
N PRO A 114 1.63 3.10 9.40
CA PRO A 114 0.20 3.06 9.10
C PRO A 114 -0.33 1.66 8.78
N LYS A 115 0.49 0.81 8.14
CA LYS A 115 0.12 -0.58 7.83
C LYS A 115 -0.12 -1.45 9.08
N GLU A 116 0.53 -1.14 10.19
CA GLU A 116 0.38 -1.85 11.47
C GLU A 116 -0.85 -1.39 12.25
N VAL A 117 -1.33 -0.17 11.97
CA VAL A 117 -2.39 0.50 12.75
C VAL A 117 -3.74 0.45 12.04
N ILE A 118 -3.79 0.35 10.71
CA ILE A 118 -5.02 0.45 9.91
C ILE A 118 -6.13 -0.53 10.33
N ARG A 119 -5.78 -1.70 10.89
CA ARG A 119 -6.74 -2.70 11.40
C ARG A 119 -7.06 -2.55 12.89
N ILE A 120 -6.25 -1.81 13.64
CA ILE A 120 -6.40 -1.60 15.08
C ILE A 120 -7.22 -0.33 15.32
N ASP A 121 -6.81 0.77 14.69
CA ASP A 121 -7.47 2.06 14.76
C ASP A 121 -7.52 2.65 13.34
N PRO A 122 -8.58 2.36 12.57
CA PRO A 122 -8.72 2.88 11.22
C PRO A 122 -8.90 4.40 11.20
N GLY A 123 -9.46 4.98 12.27
CA GLY A 123 -9.75 6.41 12.34
C GLY A 123 -8.48 7.26 12.41
N ILE A 124 -7.52 6.85 13.26
CA ILE A 124 -6.25 7.59 13.38
C ILE A 124 -5.41 7.52 12.10
N VAL A 125 -5.48 6.41 11.35
CA VAL A 125 -4.80 6.28 10.05
C VAL A 125 -5.42 7.19 8.99
N LEU A 126 -6.75 7.32 8.98
CA LEU A 126 -7.44 8.25 8.09
C LEU A 126 -7.07 9.71 8.39
N TYR A 127 -6.95 10.06 9.67
CA TYR A 127 -6.48 11.38 10.10
C TYR A 127 -5.03 11.62 9.63
N ALA A 128 -4.13 10.66 9.87
CA ALA A 128 -2.74 10.73 9.45
C ALA A 128 -2.58 10.87 7.93
N ALA A 129 -3.41 10.19 7.13
CA ALA A 129 -3.42 10.33 5.68
C ALA A 129 -3.86 11.74 5.23
N SER A 130 -4.88 12.29 5.91
CA SER A 130 -5.35 13.64 5.62
C SER A 130 -4.31 14.69 5.99
N ASP A 131 -3.58 14.48 7.09
CA ASP A 131 -2.47 15.35 7.47
C ASP A 131 -1.31 15.26 6.49
N GLU A 132 -0.90 14.07 6.06
CA GLU A 132 0.17 13.88 5.08
C GLU A 132 -0.05 14.73 3.82
N VAL A 133 -1.27 14.72 3.28
CA VAL A 133 -1.63 15.50 2.08
C VAL A 133 -1.64 17.00 2.38
N ARG A 134 -2.03 17.42 3.59
CA ARG A 134 -2.02 18.83 4.02
C ARG A 134 -0.63 19.36 4.34
N GLY A 135 0.22 18.58 4.99
CA GLY A 135 1.58 18.92 5.38
C GLY A 135 2.47 19.21 4.18
N ILE A 136 2.21 18.56 3.03
CA ILE A 136 2.86 18.86 1.75
C ILE A 136 2.58 20.31 1.28
N PHE A 137 1.54 21.00 1.76
CA PHE A 137 1.26 22.40 1.44
C PHE A 137 1.99 23.41 2.34
N HIS A 138 2.60 22.98 3.46
CA HIS A 138 3.30 23.87 4.39
C HIS A 138 4.84 23.72 4.34
N GLY A 139 5.36 23.14 3.24
CA GLY A 139 6.79 22.98 2.98
C GLY A 139 7.35 23.99 1.98
#